data_AF-A0A1J3E9A1-F1
#
_entry.id   AF-A0A1J3E9A1-F1
#
_cell.length_a   1.000
_cell.length_b   1.000
_cell.length_c   1.000
_cell.angle_alpha   90.00
_cell.angle_beta   90.00
_cell.angle_gamma   90.00
#
_symmetry.space_group_name_H-M   'P 1'
#
loop_
_entity.id
_entity.type
_entity.pdbx_description
1 polymer ?
#
loop_
_entity_poly.entity_id
_entity_poly.type
_entity_poly.pdbx_seq_one_letter_code
_entity_poly.pdbx_strand_id
1 'polypeptide(L)'
;MGKKEQKDHSMVESDDKVEAVLHLLRKHSPFTLKQEKFCNRACVSRFLRTKGGNVKKAAKQLRSCLSWRSSLGIESLIADEFTAELAEGLAYVAGLDDECRPVLVFRIKQDYQKLHTQKQLTRLVIFTLEVAISTMSRNVEQFVILFDASFFKSASAFMNILVTT
;
A
#
# COMPACT_ATOMS: atom_id res chain seq x y z
N MET A 1 26.50 -16.76 25.12
CA MET A 1 26.82 -15.55 24.32
C MET A 1 26.35 -15.59 22.86
N GLY A 2 26.33 -16.73 22.16
CA GLY A 2 26.07 -16.75 20.71
C GLY A 2 24.71 -16.26 20.15
N LYS A 3 23.59 -16.33 20.89
CA LYS A 3 22.29 -15.85 20.37
C LYS A 3 22.20 -14.32 20.20
N LYS A 4 22.99 -13.55 20.96
CA LYS A 4 22.98 -12.08 20.92
C LYS A 4 23.83 -11.58 19.75
N GLU A 5 25.03 -12.13 19.60
CA GLU A 5 25.95 -11.84 18.48
C GLU A 5 25.37 -12.21 17.11
N GLN A 6 24.67 -13.35 17.03
CA GLN A 6 24.03 -13.80 15.78
C GLN A 6 22.83 -12.92 15.39
N LYS A 7 22.09 -12.40 16.40
CA LYS A 7 21.00 -11.45 16.18
C LYS A 7 21.53 -10.08 15.76
N ASP A 8 22.58 -9.59 16.41
CA ASP A 8 23.24 -8.32 16.05
C ASP A 8 23.82 -8.38 14.64
N HIS A 9 24.50 -9.47 14.26
CA HIS A 9 25.02 -9.64 12.91
C HIS A 9 23.89 -9.68 11.84
N SER A 10 22.78 -10.35 12.13
CA SER A 10 21.61 -10.40 11.23
C SER A 10 20.93 -9.04 11.07
N MET A 11 20.92 -8.20 12.11
CA MET A 11 20.37 -6.84 12.05
C MET A 11 21.27 -5.93 11.21
N VAL A 12 22.59 -6.02 11.39
CA VAL A 12 23.57 -5.27 10.57
C VAL A 12 23.48 -5.67 9.09
N GLU A 13 23.43 -6.97 8.79
CA GLU A 13 23.31 -7.45 7.40
C GLU A 13 21.99 -6.99 6.74
N SER A 14 20.89 -6.96 7.50
CA SER A 14 19.62 -6.41 7.04
C SER A 14 19.73 -4.92 6.76
N ASP A 15 20.41 -4.18 7.63
CA ASP A 15 20.58 -2.74 7.53
C ASP A 15 21.45 -2.34 6.32
N ASP A 16 22.51 -3.12 6.04
CA ASP A 16 23.36 -2.96 4.86
C ASP A 16 22.59 -3.20 3.56
N LYS A 17 21.73 -4.23 3.52
CA LYS A 17 20.89 -4.52 2.35
C LYS A 17 19.88 -3.39 2.10
N VAL A 18 19.30 -2.82 3.15
CA VAL A 18 18.40 -1.66 3.04
C VAL A 18 19.14 -0.48 2.41
N GLU A 19 20.31 -0.13 2.91
CA GLU A 19 21.08 0.99 2.36
C GLU A 19 21.54 0.73 0.92
N ALA A 20 21.94 -0.50 0.61
CA ALA A 20 22.30 -0.88 -0.76
C ALA A 20 21.13 -0.71 -1.74
N VAL A 21 19.89 -1.04 -1.33
CA VAL A 21 18.69 -0.78 -2.15
C VAL A 21 18.49 0.72 -2.34
N LEU A 22 18.55 1.51 -1.27
CA LEU A 22 18.39 2.97 -1.34
C LEU A 22 19.43 3.62 -2.24
N HIS A 23 20.68 3.20 -2.15
CA HIS A 23 21.77 3.67 -3.02
C HIS A 23 21.48 3.37 -4.50
N LEU A 24 21.03 2.15 -4.83
CA LEU A 24 20.67 1.79 -6.20
C LEU A 24 19.50 2.61 -6.76
N LEU A 25 18.56 3.01 -5.91
CA LEU A 25 17.43 3.85 -6.31
C LEU A 25 17.88 5.28 -6.61
N ARG A 26 18.64 5.88 -5.68
CA ARG A 26 19.18 7.25 -5.79
C ARG A 26 20.14 7.40 -6.99
N LYS A 27 20.91 6.36 -7.31
CA LYS A 27 21.81 6.35 -8.48
C LYS A 27 21.07 6.51 -9.81
N HIS A 28 19.84 6.02 -9.91
CA HIS A 28 19.06 6.11 -11.14
C HIS A 28 18.37 7.48 -11.27
N SER A 29 17.84 8.01 -10.17
CA SER A 29 17.22 9.33 -10.13
C SER A 29 17.19 9.82 -8.67
N PRO A 30 17.47 11.12 -8.41
CA PRO A 30 17.28 11.69 -7.09
C PRO A 30 15.83 11.55 -6.63
N PHE A 31 15.63 11.26 -5.35
CA PHE A 31 14.28 11.21 -4.78
C PHE A 31 13.68 12.59 -4.63
N THR A 32 12.37 12.68 -4.85
CA THR A 32 11.59 13.79 -4.29
C THR A 32 11.45 13.62 -2.77
N LEU A 33 11.15 14.70 -2.05
CA LEU A 33 10.93 14.65 -0.60
C LEU A 33 9.87 13.62 -0.20
N LYS A 34 8.81 13.46 -1.01
CA LYS A 34 7.75 12.49 -0.75
C LYS A 34 8.21 11.05 -0.98
N GLN A 35 8.99 10.82 -2.04
CA GLN A 35 9.60 9.51 -2.29
C GLN A 35 10.57 9.12 -1.20
N GLU A 36 11.36 10.06 -0.67
CA GLU A 36 12.27 9.80 0.45
C GLU A 36 11.52 9.41 1.73
N LYS A 37 10.41 10.09 2.04
CA LYS A 37 9.54 9.71 3.17
C LYS A 37 8.93 8.31 2.98
N PHE A 38 8.47 8.00 1.76
CA PHE A 38 7.88 6.70 1.44
C PHE A 38 8.90 5.57 1.49
N CYS A 39 10.09 5.77 0.90
CA CYS A 39 11.20 4.81 0.87
C CYS A 39 11.99 4.75 2.19
N ASN A 40 11.29 4.75 3.33
CA ASN A 40 11.92 4.53 4.63
C ASN A 40 12.40 3.08 4.80
N ARG A 41 13.17 2.83 5.87
CA ARG A 41 13.77 1.51 6.16
C ARG A 41 12.74 0.38 6.20
N ALA A 42 11.57 0.61 6.80
CA ALA A 42 10.51 -0.39 6.90
C ALA A 42 9.94 -0.73 5.52
N CYS A 43 9.67 0.28 4.69
CA CYS A 43 9.23 0.09 3.31
C CYS A 43 10.23 -0.76 2.52
N VAL A 44 11.51 -0.37 2.52
CA VAL A 44 12.56 -1.12 1.80
C VAL A 44 12.69 -2.55 2.30
N SER A 45 12.60 -2.75 3.62
CA SER A 45 12.65 -4.08 4.24
C SER A 45 11.53 -5.00 3.77
N ARG A 46 10.30 -4.48 3.57
CA ARG A 46 9.19 -5.26 2.99
C ARG A 46 9.50 -5.73 1.58
N PHE A 47 10.02 -4.86 0.71
CA PHE A 47 10.42 -5.24 -0.65
C PHE A 47 11.57 -6.26 -0.66
N LEU A 48 12.55 -6.12 0.24
CA LEU A 48 13.62 -7.10 0.41
C LEU A 48 13.08 -8.46 0.83
N ARG A 49 12.15 -8.50 1.82
CA ARG A 49 11.53 -9.74 2.30
C ARG A 49 10.81 -10.47 1.17
N THR A 50 10.01 -9.77 0.38
CA THR A 50 9.29 -10.33 -0.79
C THR A 50 10.25 -10.86 -1.87
N LYS A 51 11.48 -10.33 -1.95
CA LYS A 51 12.49 -10.75 -2.93
C LYS A 51 13.58 -11.63 -2.33
N GLY A 52 13.36 -12.22 -1.16
CA GLY A 52 14.31 -13.14 -0.52
C GLY A 52 15.66 -12.49 -0.21
N GLY A 53 15.66 -11.21 0.18
CA GLY A 53 16.87 -10.43 0.46
C GLY A 53 17.65 -9.98 -0.77
N ASN A 54 17.15 -10.21 -1.99
CA ASN A 54 17.86 -9.80 -3.20
C ASN A 54 17.75 -8.29 -3.46
N VAL A 55 18.83 -7.58 -3.20
CA VAL A 55 18.95 -6.11 -3.34
C VAL A 55 18.55 -5.61 -4.73
N LYS A 56 19.06 -6.22 -5.81
CA LYS A 56 18.77 -5.76 -7.19
C LYS A 56 17.29 -5.95 -7.56
N LYS A 57 16.70 -7.10 -7.20
CA LYS A 57 15.28 -7.40 -7.45
C LYS A 57 14.37 -6.49 -6.61
N ALA A 58 14.70 -6.26 -5.34
CA ALA A 58 13.98 -5.35 -4.46
C ALA A 58 14.01 -3.92 -5.00
N ALA A 59 15.18 -3.41 -5.38
CA ALA A 59 15.33 -2.10 -5.99
C ALA A 59 14.52 -1.97 -7.29
N LYS A 60 14.56 -2.99 -8.17
CA LYS A 60 13.76 -3.00 -9.41
C LYS A 60 12.25 -2.90 -9.12
N GLN A 61 11.75 -3.71 -8.18
CA GLN A 61 10.32 -3.70 -7.85
C GLN A 61 9.90 -2.39 -7.17
N LEU A 62 10.73 -1.84 -6.27
CA LEU A 62 10.46 -0.57 -5.61
C LEU A 62 10.45 0.59 -6.62
N ARG A 63 11.31 0.60 -7.65
CA ARG A 63 11.21 1.56 -8.76
C ARG A 63 9.89 1.47 -9.51
N SER A 64 9.46 0.24 -9.86
CA SER A 64 8.17 0.04 -10.53
C SER A 64 7.01 0.54 -9.66
N CYS A 65 7.08 0.31 -8.34
CA CYS A 65 6.10 0.85 -7.39
C CYS A 65 6.09 2.39 -7.42
N LEU A 66 7.26 3.05 -7.30
CA LEU A 66 7.36 4.51 -7.35
C LEU A 66 6.82 5.10 -8.66
N SER A 67 7.11 4.45 -9.80
CA SER A 67 6.58 4.85 -11.10
C SER A 67 5.06 4.75 -11.15
N TRP A 68 4.49 3.66 -10.63
CA TRP A 68 3.05 3.46 -10.56
C TRP A 68 2.39 4.50 -9.63
N ARG A 69 2.97 4.75 -8.45
CA ARG A 69 2.50 5.82 -7.54
C ARG A 69 2.43 7.18 -8.23
N SER A 70 3.47 7.51 -9.01
CA SER A 70 3.53 8.74 -9.79
C SER A 70 2.44 8.79 -10.87
N SER A 71 2.26 7.73 -11.65
CA SER A 71 1.24 7.67 -12.72
C SER A 71 -0.20 7.81 -12.20
N LEU A 72 -0.44 7.39 -10.96
CA LEU A 72 -1.72 7.53 -10.28
C LEU A 72 -1.87 8.83 -9.51
N GLY A 73 -0.84 9.69 -9.44
CA GLY A 73 -0.89 10.94 -8.69
C GLY A 73 -1.22 10.73 -7.21
N ILE A 74 -0.74 9.65 -6.60
CA ILE A 74 -1.09 9.29 -5.21
C ILE A 74 -0.69 10.40 -4.24
N GLU A 75 0.45 11.01 -4.49
CA GLU A 75 1.03 12.05 -3.65
C GLU A 75 0.21 13.35 -3.60
N SER A 76 -0.79 13.51 -4.47
CA SER A 76 -1.67 14.69 -4.51
C SER A 76 -3.13 14.36 -4.18
N LEU A 77 -3.44 13.13 -3.76
CA LEU A 77 -4.81 12.75 -3.41
C LEU A 77 -5.29 13.57 -2.21
N ILE A 78 -6.49 14.14 -2.33
CA ILE A 78 -7.18 14.84 -1.25
C ILE A 78 -8.61 14.33 -1.10
N ALA A 79 -9.18 14.44 0.10
CA ALA A 79 -10.52 13.93 0.40
C ALA A 79 -11.60 14.57 -0.49
N ASP A 80 -11.42 15.85 -0.85
CA ASP A 80 -12.37 16.61 -1.67
C ASP A 80 -12.65 15.96 -3.03
N GLU A 81 -11.68 15.24 -3.58
CA GLU A 81 -11.84 14.48 -4.84
C GLU A 81 -12.87 13.34 -4.74
N PHE A 82 -13.18 12.89 -3.52
CA PHE A 82 -14.02 11.74 -3.22
C PHE A 82 -15.24 12.09 -2.36
N THR A 83 -15.62 13.37 -2.32
CA THR A 83 -16.64 13.86 -1.37
C THR A 83 -17.94 13.07 -1.46
N ALA A 84 -18.41 12.76 -2.67
CA ALA A 84 -19.64 11.99 -2.86
C ALA A 84 -19.49 10.55 -2.39
N GLU A 85 -18.38 9.89 -2.75
CA GLU A 85 -18.10 8.51 -2.36
C GLU A 85 -17.91 8.34 -0.85
N LEU A 86 -17.23 9.30 -0.21
CA LEU A 86 -17.03 9.31 1.24
C LEU A 86 -18.35 9.59 1.97
N ALA A 87 -19.16 10.53 1.48
CA ALA A 87 -20.48 10.83 2.07
C ALA A 87 -21.45 9.64 1.97
N GLU A 88 -21.39 8.87 0.88
CA GLU A 88 -22.16 7.63 0.72
C GLU A 88 -21.59 6.43 1.50
N GLY A 89 -20.41 6.59 2.10
CA GLY A 89 -19.71 5.54 2.84
C GLY A 89 -19.21 4.40 1.95
N LEU A 90 -18.81 4.68 0.71
CA LEU A 90 -18.31 3.64 -0.21
C LEU A 90 -16.96 3.07 0.23
N ALA A 91 -16.14 3.86 0.91
CA ALA A 91 -14.86 3.44 1.45
C ALA A 91 -14.55 4.19 2.75
N TYR A 92 -14.12 3.49 3.78
CA TYR A 92 -13.75 4.11 5.06
C TYR A 92 -12.83 3.21 5.90
N VAL A 93 -12.13 3.81 6.87
CA VAL A 93 -11.36 3.11 7.90
C VAL A 93 -12.26 2.91 9.12
N ALA A 94 -12.56 1.67 9.46
CA ALA A 94 -13.50 1.27 10.50
C ALA A 94 -12.86 1.07 11.89
N GLY A 95 -11.66 1.59 12.09
CA GLY A 95 -10.89 1.44 13.32
C GLY A 95 -9.77 0.40 13.21
N LEU A 96 -9.43 -0.22 14.35
CA LEU A 96 -8.37 -1.22 14.46
C LEU A 96 -8.96 -2.56 14.92
N ASP A 97 -8.36 -3.67 14.50
CA ASP A 97 -8.65 -4.99 15.07
C ASP A 97 -7.87 -5.25 16.37
N ASP A 98 -7.97 -6.46 16.90
CA ASP A 98 -7.30 -6.93 18.11
C ASP A 98 -5.76 -6.99 17.98
N GLU A 99 -5.25 -7.09 16.76
CA GLU A 99 -3.82 -7.02 16.42
C GLU A 99 -3.34 -5.58 16.11
N CYS A 100 -4.18 -4.56 16.37
CA CYS A 100 -3.93 -3.15 16.04
C CYS A 100 -3.74 -2.87 14.54
N ARG A 101 -4.26 -3.73 13.67
CA ARG A 101 -4.26 -3.53 12.22
C ARG A 101 -5.45 -2.65 11.83
N PRO A 102 -5.25 -1.61 10.99
CA PRO A 102 -6.36 -0.85 10.45
C PRO A 102 -7.32 -1.75 9.67
N VAL A 103 -8.62 -1.59 9.92
CA VAL A 103 -9.69 -2.27 9.18
C VAL A 103 -10.26 -1.30 8.16
N LEU A 104 -10.20 -1.65 6.88
CA LEU A 104 -10.80 -0.91 5.79
C LEU A 104 -12.08 -1.61 5.34
N VAL A 105 -13.13 -0.83 5.09
CA VAL A 105 -14.38 -1.34 4.52
C VAL A 105 -14.60 -0.67 3.17
N PHE A 106 -14.80 -1.48 2.13
CA PHE A 106 -15.22 -1.04 0.81
C PHE A 106 -16.61 -1.59 0.50
N ARG A 107 -17.59 -0.70 0.38
CA ARG A 107 -18.97 -1.04 0.00
C ARG A 107 -19.11 -0.92 -1.50
N ILE A 108 -19.03 -2.07 -2.17
CA ILE A 108 -19.01 -2.12 -3.63
C ILE A 108 -20.46 -2.03 -4.12
N LYS A 109 -20.79 -0.93 -4.79
CA LYS A 109 -22.08 -0.76 -5.45
C LYS A 109 -21.96 -1.13 -6.92
N GLN A 110 -22.91 -1.92 -7.42
CA GLN A 110 -22.93 -2.35 -8.82
C GLN A 110 -22.99 -1.17 -9.81
N ASP A 111 -23.65 -0.08 -9.42
CA ASP A 111 -23.80 1.09 -10.29
C ASP A 111 -22.60 2.04 -10.29
N TYR A 112 -21.65 1.89 -9.35
CA TYR A 112 -20.48 2.76 -9.28
C TYR A 112 -19.67 2.74 -10.59
N GLN A 113 -19.50 1.56 -11.18
CA GLN A 113 -18.78 1.36 -12.45
C GLN A 113 -19.51 1.91 -13.68
N LYS A 114 -20.82 2.18 -13.58
CA LYS A 114 -21.57 2.81 -14.69
C LYS A 114 -21.29 4.30 -14.75
N LEU A 115 -20.97 4.91 -13.61
CA LEU A 115 -20.82 6.36 -13.45
C LEU A 115 -19.35 6.78 -13.34
N HIS A 116 -18.45 5.85 -12.96
CA HIS A 116 -17.05 6.13 -12.70
C HIS A 116 -16.14 5.15 -13.44
N THR A 117 -14.97 5.66 -13.81
CA THR A 117 -13.90 4.87 -14.44
C THR A 117 -13.18 3.98 -13.44
N GLN A 118 -12.57 2.90 -13.93
CA GLN A 118 -11.69 2.05 -13.11
C GLN A 118 -10.54 2.83 -12.47
N LYS A 119 -10.06 3.90 -13.13
CA LYS A 119 -9.03 4.79 -12.57
C LYS A 119 -9.55 5.56 -11.35
N GLN A 120 -10.79 6.06 -11.37
CA GLN A 120 -11.40 6.73 -10.23
C GLN A 120 -11.59 5.76 -9.06
N LEU A 121 -12.13 4.56 -9.32
CA LEU A 121 -12.24 3.51 -8.30
C LEU A 121 -10.87 3.21 -7.68
N THR A 122 -9.85 3.00 -8.52
CA THR A 122 -8.47 2.75 -8.06
C THR A 122 -8.00 3.89 -7.15
N ARG A 123 -8.19 5.16 -7.56
CA ARG A 123 -7.78 6.32 -6.75
C ARG A 123 -8.50 6.38 -5.40
N LEU A 124 -9.81 6.09 -5.34
CA LEU A 124 -10.56 6.00 -4.08
C LEU A 124 -10.02 4.90 -3.16
N VAL A 125 -9.77 3.71 -3.71
CA VAL A 125 -9.19 2.60 -2.95
C VAL A 125 -7.82 2.97 -2.41
N ILE A 126 -6.96 3.55 -3.24
CA ILE A 126 -5.62 3.97 -2.82
C ILE A 126 -5.69 5.10 -1.78
N PHE A 127 -6.55 6.09 -1.96
CA PHE A 127 -6.74 7.15 -0.96
C PHE A 127 -7.09 6.55 0.41
N THR A 128 -8.04 5.63 0.45
CA THR A 128 -8.46 4.97 1.70
C THR A 128 -7.33 4.13 2.30
N LEU A 129 -6.52 3.46 1.47
CA LEU A 129 -5.33 2.73 1.91
C LEU A 129 -4.25 3.64 2.49
N GLU A 130 -3.96 4.78 1.87
CA GLU A 130 -2.98 5.74 2.40
C GLU A 130 -3.46 6.32 3.74
N VAL A 131 -4.76 6.61 3.88
CA VAL A 131 -5.36 7.01 5.17
C VAL A 131 -5.16 5.90 6.20
N ALA A 132 -5.50 4.64 5.89
CA ALA A 132 -5.32 3.52 6.81
C ALA A 132 -3.84 3.34 7.23
N ILE A 133 -2.91 3.36 6.27
CA ILE A 133 -1.48 3.25 6.52
C ILE A 133 -0.98 4.40 7.42
N SER A 134 -1.52 5.61 7.27
CA SER A 134 -1.15 6.74 8.12
C SER A 134 -1.56 6.58 9.59
N THR A 135 -2.54 5.71 9.87
CA THR A 135 -3.00 5.41 11.24
C THR A 135 -2.24 4.23 11.89
N MET A 136 -1.37 3.55 11.14
CA MET A 136 -0.65 2.39 11.64
C MET A 136 0.33 2.77 12.77
N SER A 137 0.23 2.03 13.87
CA SER A 137 1.21 2.11 14.95
C SER A 137 2.58 1.60 14.52
N ARG A 138 3.62 1.97 15.27
CA ARG A 138 4.98 1.48 15.03
C ARG A 138 4.99 -0.06 15.02
N ASN A 139 5.62 -0.65 14.00
CA ASN A 139 5.73 -2.10 13.76
C ASN A 139 4.47 -2.80 13.23
N VAL A 140 3.36 -2.09 13.02
CA VAL A 140 2.21 -2.65 12.27
C VAL A 140 2.49 -2.49 10.78
N GLU A 141 2.51 -3.60 10.05
CA GLU A 141 2.78 -3.63 8.60
C GLU A 141 1.62 -4.19 7.76
N GLN A 142 0.51 -4.53 8.43
CA GLN A 142 -0.65 -5.19 7.82
C GLN A 142 -1.93 -4.44 8.15
N PHE A 143 -2.91 -4.55 7.27
CA PHE A 143 -4.28 -4.05 7.43
C PHE A 143 -5.25 -5.15 7.04
N VAL A 144 -6.51 -5.03 7.46
CA VAL A 144 -7.61 -5.91 7.07
C VAL A 144 -8.48 -5.17 6.06
N ILE A 145 -8.88 -5.85 4.98
CA ILE A 145 -9.85 -5.31 4.02
C ILE A 145 -11.11 -6.14 4.07
N LEU A 146 -12.25 -5.48 4.25
CA LEU A 146 -13.59 -6.05 4.15
C LEU A 146 -14.27 -5.49 2.90
N PHE A 147 -14.69 -6.38 2.01
CA PHE A 147 -15.52 -6.03 0.86
C PHE A 147 -16.98 -6.33 1.18
N ASP A 148 -17.79 -5.29 1.32
CA ASP A 148 -19.24 -5.41 1.39
C ASP A 148 -19.79 -5.42 -0.04
N ALA A 149 -20.11 -6.63 -0.50
CA ALA A 149 -20.74 -6.90 -1.78
C ALA A 149 -22.24 -7.20 -1.66
N SER A 150 -22.90 -6.75 -0.58
CA SER A 150 -24.33 -7.00 -0.35
C SER A 150 -25.26 -6.48 -1.46
N PHE A 151 -24.78 -5.52 -2.27
CA PHE A 151 -25.50 -4.98 -3.44
C PHE A 151 -25.43 -5.87 -4.68
N PHE A 152 -24.69 -6.98 -4.64
CA PHE A 152 -24.58 -7.92 -5.75
C PHE A 152 -25.57 -9.08 -5.61
N LYS A 153 -26.18 -9.45 -6.72
CA LYS A 153 -27.10 -10.60 -6.79
C LYS A 153 -26.40 -11.95 -6.64
N SER A 154 -25.08 -12.01 -6.83
CA SER A 154 -24.28 -13.22 -6.68
C SER A 154 -22.79 -12.91 -6.51
N ALA A 155 -22.04 -13.84 -5.92
CA ALA A 155 -20.59 -13.76 -5.81
C ALA A 155 -19.91 -13.67 -7.19
N SER A 156 -20.43 -14.37 -8.21
CA SER A 156 -19.89 -14.32 -9.58
C SER A 156 -19.99 -12.92 -10.19
N ALA A 157 -21.12 -12.22 -9.97
CA ALA A 157 -21.29 -10.85 -10.46
C ALA A 157 -20.30 -9.89 -9.81
N PHE A 158 -20.00 -10.09 -8.53
CA PHE A 158 -18.95 -9.34 -7.82
C PHE A 158 -17.55 -9.67 -8.34
N MET A 159 -17.21 -10.95 -8.53
CA MET A 159 -15.86 -11.34 -8.99
C MET A 159 -15.53 -10.80 -10.39
N ASN A 160 -16.52 -10.68 -11.29
CA ASN A 160 -16.31 -10.12 -12.63
C ASN A 160 -15.79 -8.66 -12.59
N ILE A 161 -16.13 -7.91 -11.54
CA ILE A 161 -15.66 -6.52 -11.34
C ILE A 161 -14.19 -6.47 -10.92
N LEU A 162 -13.73 -7.47 -10.16
CA LEU A 162 -12.37 -7.52 -9.65
C LEU A 162 -11.36 -8.08 -10.67
N VAL A 163 -11.83 -8.91 -11.61
CA VAL A 163 -10.99 -9.69 -12.53
C VAL A 163 -10.88 -9.06 -13.94
N THR A 164 -11.59 -7.96 -14.21
CA THR A 164 -11.51 -7.29 -15.52
C THR A 164 -10.18 -6.54 -15.66
N THR A 165 -9.20 -7.22 -16.25
CA THR A 165 -7.91 -6.70 -16.75
C THR A 165 -8.05 -6.08 -18.13
#